data_AF-E2CHY4-F1
#
_entry.id   AF-E2CHY4-F1
#
_cell.length_a   1.000
_cell.length_b   1.000
_cell.length_c   1.000
_cell.angle_alpha   90.00
_cell.angle_beta   90.00
_cell.angle_gamma   90.00
#
_symmetry.space_group_name_H-M   'P 1'
#
loop_
_entity.id
_entity.type
_entity.pdbx_description
1 polymer ?
#
loop_
_entity_poly.entity_id
_entity_poly.type
_entity_poly.pdbx_seq_one_letter_code
_entity_poly.pdbx_strand_id
1 'polypeptide(L)'
;MDFNEIFTALETGIIDGADAANITNNVGLGLYDIATETNYPGFHSMPADHLACRKDIWDAMPDHHKAILKVGMQALGLKNSTINEVKNAQTAKMLRKKGVKLNTWSDEDLAIYRQAVQESWAEFATTPEAKSLLESHLAFLRDLGAMK
;
A
#
# COMPACT_ATOMS: atom_id res chain seq x y z
N MET A 1 -2.39 -14.95 -7.84
CA MET A 1 -3.53 -14.74 -8.75
C MET A 1 -3.22 -13.48 -9.53
N ASP A 2 -3.44 -13.50 -10.84
CA ASP A 2 -3.28 -12.31 -11.68
C ASP A 2 -4.44 -11.33 -11.44
N PHE A 3 -4.22 -10.02 -11.66
CA PHE A 3 -5.27 -9.01 -11.48
C PHE A 3 -6.51 -9.27 -12.36
N ASN A 4 -6.33 -9.88 -13.53
CA ASN A 4 -7.43 -10.22 -14.43
C ASN A 4 -8.23 -11.45 -13.98
N GLU A 5 -7.73 -12.24 -13.02
CA GLU A 5 -8.40 -13.43 -12.47
C GLU A 5 -9.26 -13.10 -11.24
N ILE A 6 -8.97 -11.99 -10.54
CA ILE A 6 -9.59 -11.64 -9.24
C ILE A 6 -11.12 -11.55 -9.33
N PHE A 7 -11.65 -10.89 -10.37
CA PHE A 7 -13.10 -10.76 -10.55
C PHE A 7 -13.78 -12.12 -10.68
N THR A 8 -13.31 -12.97 -11.60
CA THR A 8 -13.87 -14.30 -11.82
C THR A 8 -13.72 -15.19 -10.58
N ALA A 9 -12.61 -15.09 -9.85
CA ALA A 9 -12.38 -15.87 -8.64
C ALA A 9 -13.33 -15.48 -7.49
N LEU A 10 -13.66 -14.20 -7.35
CA LEU A 10 -14.71 -13.73 -6.42
C LEU A 10 -16.10 -14.14 -6.89
N GLU A 11 -16.42 -13.94 -8.17
CA GLU A 11 -17.73 -14.26 -8.77
C GLU A 11 -18.06 -15.77 -8.66
N THR A 12 -17.06 -16.63 -8.82
CA THR A 12 -17.21 -18.09 -8.73
C THR A 12 -17.05 -18.65 -7.31
N GLY A 13 -16.70 -17.81 -6.32
CA GLY A 13 -16.50 -18.25 -4.94
C GLY A 13 -15.23 -19.08 -4.71
N ILE A 14 -14.21 -18.93 -5.56
CA ILE A 14 -12.87 -19.52 -5.35
C ILE A 14 -12.12 -18.80 -4.22
N ILE A 15 -12.41 -17.50 -4.03
CA ILE A 15 -11.90 -16.68 -2.92
C ILE A 15 -13.05 -15.83 -2.33
N ASP A 16 -13.05 -15.65 -1.01
CA ASP A 16 -14.05 -14.84 -0.30
C ASP A 16 -13.71 -13.33 -0.27
N GLY A 17 -12.46 -12.99 -0.61
CA GLY A 17 -11.94 -11.62 -0.57
C GLY A 17 -10.58 -11.53 -1.26
N ALA A 18 -10.19 -10.31 -1.66
CA ALA A 18 -8.96 -10.07 -2.41
C ALA A 18 -8.25 -8.79 -1.97
N ASP A 19 -6.92 -8.84 -1.99
CA ASP A 19 -6.11 -7.64 -2.21
C ASP A 19 -5.96 -7.40 -3.73
N ALA A 20 -5.87 -6.13 -4.12
CA ALA A 20 -5.61 -5.71 -5.48
C ALA A 20 -4.89 -4.36 -5.47
N ALA A 21 -5.64 -3.27 -5.35
CA ALA A 21 -5.11 -1.92 -5.26
C ALA A 21 -5.96 -1.06 -4.31
N ASN A 22 -5.79 0.26 -4.37
CA ASN A 22 -6.66 1.20 -3.67
C ASN A 22 -8.11 1.14 -4.18
N ILE A 23 -9.04 1.68 -3.39
CA ILE A 23 -10.48 1.63 -3.71
C ILE A 23 -10.84 2.34 -5.03
N THR A 24 -10.11 3.38 -5.45
CA THR A 24 -10.33 4.03 -6.76
C THR A 24 -9.95 3.10 -7.92
N ASN A 25 -8.83 2.40 -7.83
CA ASN A 25 -8.41 1.43 -8.84
C ASN A 25 -9.35 0.21 -8.88
N ASN A 26 -9.79 -0.29 -7.72
CA ASN A 26 -10.66 -1.47 -7.62
C ASN A 26 -12.06 -1.25 -8.24
N VAL A 27 -12.53 0.01 -8.34
CA VAL A 27 -13.73 0.36 -9.15
C VAL A 27 -13.51 0.05 -10.63
N GLY A 28 -12.32 0.31 -11.17
CA GLY A 28 -11.99 0.02 -12.57
C GLY A 28 -11.87 -1.48 -12.88
N LEU A 29 -11.69 -2.31 -11.85
CA LEU A 29 -11.68 -3.77 -11.92
C LEU A 29 -13.08 -4.40 -11.75
N GLY A 30 -14.13 -3.59 -11.55
CA GLY A 30 -15.51 -4.08 -11.36
C GLY A 30 -15.76 -4.79 -10.01
N LEU A 31 -14.77 -4.90 -9.13
CA LEU A 31 -14.88 -5.74 -7.92
C LEU A 31 -16.07 -5.36 -7.02
N TYR A 32 -16.43 -4.07 -6.98
CA TYR A 32 -17.55 -3.57 -6.18
C TYR A 32 -18.95 -3.84 -6.76
N ASP A 33 -19.03 -4.41 -7.96
CA ASP A 33 -20.30 -4.86 -8.55
C ASP A 33 -20.66 -6.28 -8.05
N ILE A 34 -19.69 -7.03 -7.51
CA ILE A 34 -19.86 -8.39 -6.94
C ILE A 34 -19.52 -8.48 -5.44
N ALA A 35 -18.62 -7.64 -4.91
CA ALA A 35 -18.22 -7.62 -3.50
C ALA A 35 -18.61 -6.29 -2.83
N THR A 36 -19.57 -6.33 -1.92
CA THR A 36 -20.21 -5.13 -1.33
C THR A 36 -19.66 -4.71 0.04
N GLU A 37 -18.70 -5.46 0.59
CA GLU A 37 -17.95 -5.09 1.80
C GLU A 37 -16.46 -4.89 1.47
N THR A 38 -15.83 -3.87 2.07
CA THR A 38 -14.39 -3.60 1.88
C THR A 38 -13.80 -2.87 3.07
N ASN A 39 -12.51 -3.05 3.35
CA ASN A 39 -11.85 -2.34 4.45
C ASN A 39 -11.29 -1.00 3.95
N TYR A 40 -11.65 0.10 4.62
CA TYR A 40 -11.12 1.43 4.34
C TYR A 40 -11.10 2.31 5.62
N PRO A 41 -9.94 2.86 6.01
CA PRO A 41 -8.62 2.68 5.39
C PRO A 41 -8.16 1.21 5.35
N GLY A 42 -7.33 0.87 4.36
CA GLY A 42 -6.68 -0.45 4.30
C GLY A 42 -5.61 -0.57 5.38
N PHE A 43 -5.30 -1.79 5.80
CA PHE A 43 -4.46 -2.07 6.97
C PHE A 43 -3.14 -2.80 6.66
N HIS A 44 -2.98 -3.39 5.47
CA HIS A 44 -1.92 -4.36 5.18
C HIS A 44 -0.91 -3.95 4.09
N SER A 45 -1.29 -3.08 3.15
CA SER A 45 -0.45 -2.75 1.97
C SER A 45 -0.42 -1.25 1.70
N MET A 46 0.78 -0.66 1.81
CA MET A 46 1.10 0.74 1.50
C MET A 46 2.44 0.80 0.75
N PRO A 47 2.50 0.38 -0.52
CA PRO A 47 3.75 0.28 -1.27
C PRO A 47 4.36 1.65 -1.57
N ALA A 48 5.70 1.70 -1.62
CA ALA A 48 6.47 2.85 -2.07
C ALA A 48 7.16 2.52 -3.40
N ASP A 49 6.67 3.12 -4.50
CA ASP A 49 7.28 2.98 -5.82
C ASP A 49 8.68 3.61 -5.86
N HIS A 50 9.60 2.96 -6.55
CA HIS A 50 11.00 3.38 -6.66
C HIS A 50 11.48 3.41 -8.11
N LEU A 51 12.31 4.40 -8.43
CA LEU A 51 13.07 4.42 -9.67
C LEU A 51 14.46 3.82 -9.41
N ALA A 52 14.68 2.59 -9.86
CA ALA A 52 16.00 1.99 -9.88
C ALA A 52 16.81 2.44 -11.11
N CYS A 53 18.13 2.57 -10.97
CA CYS A 53 19.05 2.92 -12.05
C CYS A 53 20.29 2.01 -11.99
N ARG A 54 20.89 1.70 -13.16
CA ARG A 54 22.15 0.96 -13.22
C ARG A 54 23.24 1.82 -12.55
N LYS A 55 23.93 1.27 -11.53
CA LYS A 55 24.75 2.07 -10.60
C LYS A 55 25.86 2.86 -11.30
N ASP A 56 26.53 2.25 -12.28
CA ASP A 56 27.57 2.89 -13.09
C ASP A 56 27.04 4.07 -13.93
N ILE A 57 25.84 3.96 -14.51
CA ILE A 57 25.16 5.07 -15.21
C ILE A 57 24.81 6.19 -14.23
N TRP A 58 24.29 5.83 -13.05
CA TRP A 58 23.99 6.81 -12.01
C TRP A 58 25.25 7.52 -11.54
N ASP A 59 26.34 6.80 -11.26
CA ASP A 59 27.59 7.37 -10.75
C ASP A 59 28.24 8.30 -11.79
N ALA A 60 28.29 7.88 -13.06
CA ALA A 60 28.83 8.65 -14.19
C ALA A 60 27.96 9.84 -14.63
N MET A 61 26.72 9.92 -14.16
CA MET A 61 25.80 11.01 -14.50
C MET A 61 26.27 12.36 -13.93
N PRO A 62 26.24 13.47 -14.69
CA PRO A 62 26.50 14.80 -14.15
C PRO A 62 25.58 15.15 -12.98
N ASP A 63 26.11 15.85 -11.97
CA ASP A 63 25.37 16.08 -10.71
C ASP A 63 24.07 16.89 -10.89
N HIS A 64 23.99 17.74 -11.91
CA HIS A 64 22.74 18.42 -12.27
C HIS A 64 21.66 17.46 -12.76
N HIS A 65 22.01 16.41 -13.53
CA HIS A 65 21.05 15.38 -13.93
C HIS A 65 20.64 14.50 -12.73
N LYS A 66 21.58 14.14 -11.84
CA LYS A 66 21.27 13.46 -10.57
C LYS A 66 20.29 14.28 -9.72
N ALA A 67 20.47 15.60 -9.66
CA ALA A 67 19.58 16.52 -8.95
C ALA A 67 18.19 16.59 -9.59
N ILE A 68 18.10 16.71 -10.92
CA ILE A 68 16.84 16.70 -11.68
C ILE A 68 16.05 15.41 -11.39
N LEU A 69 16.70 14.24 -11.42
CA LEU A 69 16.03 12.97 -11.11
C LEU A 69 15.53 12.90 -9.66
N LYS A 70 16.32 13.33 -8.68
CA LYS A 70 15.90 13.37 -7.27
C LYS A 70 14.68 14.26 -7.05
N VAL A 71 14.72 15.50 -7.56
CA VAL A 71 13.61 16.46 -7.44
C VAL A 71 12.38 15.96 -8.21
N GLY A 72 12.57 15.37 -9.40
CA GLY A 72 11.51 14.75 -10.19
C GLY A 72 10.79 13.64 -9.42
N MET A 73 11.54 12.73 -8.78
CA MET A 73 10.95 11.65 -7.97
C MET A 73 10.27 12.18 -6.70
N GLN A 74 10.82 13.20 -6.03
CA GLN A 74 10.17 13.85 -4.89
C GLN A 74 8.83 14.51 -5.29
N ALA A 75 8.83 15.25 -6.39
CA ALA A 75 7.63 15.89 -6.92
C ALA A 75 6.58 14.87 -7.40
N LEU A 76 7.02 13.78 -8.04
CA LEU A 76 6.16 12.66 -8.43
C LEU A 76 5.52 11.98 -7.22
N GLY A 77 6.32 11.65 -6.20
CA GLY A 77 5.84 11.02 -4.96
C GLY A 77 4.77 11.86 -4.28
N LEU A 78 5.05 13.15 -4.03
CA LEU A 78 4.09 14.08 -3.44
C LEU A 78 2.80 14.18 -4.27
N LYS A 79 2.93 14.40 -5.59
CA LYS A 79 1.79 14.52 -6.51
C LYS A 79 0.95 13.25 -6.55
N ASN A 80 1.58 12.08 -6.57
CA ASN A 80 0.88 10.80 -6.61
C ASN A 80 0.11 10.55 -5.32
N SER A 81 0.74 10.75 -4.16
CA SER A 81 0.09 10.60 -2.85
C SER A 81 -1.13 11.51 -2.70
N THR A 82 -0.99 12.81 -2.96
CA THR A 82 -2.11 13.76 -2.85
C THR A 82 -3.25 13.48 -3.83
N ILE A 83 -2.95 13.07 -5.07
CA ILE A 83 -4.00 12.70 -6.05
C ILE A 83 -4.75 11.45 -5.58
N ASN A 84 -4.04 10.44 -5.07
CA ASN A 84 -4.67 9.21 -4.59
C ASN A 84 -5.50 9.45 -3.31
N GLU A 85 -5.04 10.30 -2.38
CA GLU A 85 -5.80 10.69 -1.19
C GLU A 85 -7.15 11.31 -1.57
N VAL A 86 -7.14 12.33 -2.44
CA VAL A 86 -8.36 13.01 -2.90
C VAL A 86 -9.27 12.06 -3.68
N LYS A 87 -8.72 11.25 -4.59
CA LYS A 87 -9.50 10.28 -5.36
C LYS A 87 -10.13 9.21 -4.47
N ASN A 88 -9.39 8.62 -3.53
CA ASN A 88 -9.92 7.63 -2.60
C ASN A 88 -11.04 8.22 -1.73
N ALA A 89 -10.90 9.45 -1.23
CA ALA A 89 -11.96 10.12 -0.49
C ALA A 89 -13.24 10.35 -1.33
N GLN A 90 -13.08 10.74 -2.60
CA GLN A 90 -14.19 10.87 -3.56
C GLN A 90 -14.84 9.52 -3.88
N THR A 91 -14.03 8.49 -4.15
CA THR A 91 -14.49 7.11 -4.39
C THR A 91 -15.22 6.55 -3.18
N ALA A 92 -14.73 6.74 -1.95
CA ALA A 92 -15.39 6.27 -0.73
C ALA A 92 -16.78 6.90 -0.57
N LYS A 93 -16.94 8.19 -0.93
CA LYS A 93 -18.26 8.85 -0.94
C LYS A 93 -19.19 8.28 -2.02
N MET A 94 -18.65 7.90 -3.18
CA MET A 94 -19.40 7.27 -4.27
C MET A 94 -19.82 5.84 -3.92
N LEU A 95 -18.91 5.04 -3.37
CA LEU A 95 -19.15 3.66 -2.95
C LEU A 95 -20.21 3.57 -1.84
N ARG A 96 -20.14 4.43 -0.81
CA ARG A 96 -21.22 4.50 0.21
C ARG A 96 -22.59 4.82 -0.39
N LYS A 97 -22.66 5.70 -1.40
CA LYS A 97 -23.91 6.00 -2.13
C LYS A 97 -24.42 4.82 -2.96
N LYS A 98 -23.54 3.95 -3.43
CA LYS A 98 -23.89 2.68 -4.10
C LYS A 98 -24.27 1.55 -3.11
N GLY A 99 -24.20 1.79 -1.80
CA GLY A 99 -24.49 0.79 -0.77
C GLY A 99 -23.31 -0.10 -0.38
N VAL A 100 -22.11 0.16 -0.90
CA VAL A 100 -20.89 -0.57 -0.49
C VAL A 100 -20.49 -0.14 0.91
N LYS A 101 -20.33 -1.13 1.79
CA LYS A 101 -19.97 -0.96 3.20
C LYS A 101 -18.45 -0.86 3.32
N LEU A 102 -17.96 0.33 3.63
CA LEU A 102 -16.54 0.57 3.93
C LEU A 102 -16.34 0.40 5.44
N ASN A 103 -15.82 -0.77 5.82
CA ASN A 103 -15.49 -1.15 7.19
C ASN A 103 -14.18 -0.49 7.61
N THR A 104 -14.14 0.06 8.83
CA THR A 104 -12.92 0.56 9.45
C THR A 104 -12.64 -0.33 10.65
N TRP A 105 -11.44 -0.90 10.74
CA TRP A 105 -11.04 -1.74 11.87
C TRP A 105 -10.92 -0.90 13.14
N SER A 106 -11.19 -1.50 14.30
CA SER A 106 -10.97 -0.82 15.58
C SER A 106 -9.47 -0.68 15.88
N ASP A 107 -9.11 0.24 16.77
CA ASP A 107 -7.73 0.36 17.25
C ASP A 107 -7.25 -0.93 17.97
N GLU A 108 -8.17 -1.70 18.54
CA GLU A 108 -7.91 -3.01 19.16
C GLU A 108 -7.57 -4.07 18.11
N ASP A 109 -8.39 -4.21 17.06
CA ASP A 109 -8.13 -5.14 15.94
C ASP A 109 -6.81 -4.79 15.22
N LEU A 110 -6.57 -3.49 15.00
CA LEU A 110 -5.33 -3.00 14.41
C LEU A 110 -4.12 -3.26 15.30
N ALA A 111 -4.25 -3.20 16.63
CA ALA A 111 -3.17 -3.54 17.55
C ALA A 111 -2.84 -5.03 17.52
N ILE A 112 -3.86 -5.91 17.51
CA ILE A 112 -3.69 -7.37 17.37
C ILE A 112 -2.96 -7.69 16.07
N TYR A 113 -3.41 -7.11 14.95
CA TYR A 113 -2.80 -7.28 13.64
C TYR A 113 -1.35 -6.80 13.60
N ARG A 114 -1.07 -5.58 14.10
CA ARG A 114 0.30 -5.02 14.14
C ARG A 114 1.25 -5.84 15.01
N GLN A 115 0.77 -6.48 16.08
CA GLN A 115 1.58 -7.40 16.86
C GLN A 115 1.96 -8.64 16.04
N ALA A 116 0.98 -9.34 15.47
CA ALA A 116 1.23 -10.55 14.66
C ALA A 116 2.17 -10.26 13.46
N VAL A 117 2.01 -9.10 12.82
CA VAL A 117 2.86 -8.67 11.70
C VAL A 117 4.30 -8.39 12.13
N GLN A 118 4.55 -7.80 13.31
CA GLN A 118 5.92 -7.62 13.82
C GLN A 118 6.65 -8.95 14.02
N GLU A 119 5.96 -9.95 14.57
CA GLU A 119 6.50 -11.29 14.78
C GLU A 119 6.89 -11.92 13.43
N SER A 120 6.02 -11.88 12.43
CA SER A 120 6.33 -12.35 11.06
C SER A 120 7.47 -11.58 10.39
N TRP A 121 7.54 -10.25 10.51
CA TRP A 121 8.62 -9.47 9.91
C TRP A 121 10.01 -9.88 10.41
N ALA A 122 10.13 -10.21 11.71
CA ALA A 122 11.38 -10.67 12.29
C ALA A 122 11.85 -12.03 11.72
N GLU A 123 10.92 -12.91 11.35
CA GLU A 123 11.23 -14.20 10.70
C GLU A 123 11.80 -14.01 9.29
N PHE A 124 11.25 -13.07 8.50
CA PHE A 124 11.72 -12.79 7.14
C PHE A 124 13.02 -11.97 7.09
N ALA A 125 13.34 -11.21 8.15
CA ALA A 125 14.58 -10.44 8.28
C ALA A 125 15.81 -11.35 8.55
N THR A 126 16.20 -12.13 7.54
CA THR A 126 17.22 -13.19 7.68
C THR A 126 18.67 -12.68 7.57
N THR A 127 18.94 -11.64 6.77
CA THR A 127 20.30 -11.08 6.56
C THR A 127 20.60 -9.89 7.51
N PRO A 128 21.87 -9.51 7.73
CA PRO A 128 22.22 -8.32 8.50
C PRO A 128 21.59 -7.02 7.96
N GLU A 129 21.52 -6.88 6.64
CA GLU A 129 20.93 -5.73 5.96
C GLU A 129 19.41 -5.69 6.15
N ALA A 130 18.74 -6.84 6.02
CA ALA A 130 17.31 -6.96 6.26
C ALA A 130 16.93 -6.66 7.72
N LYS A 131 17.75 -7.10 8.68
CA LYS A 131 17.59 -6.78 10.12
C LYS A 131 17.78 -5.30 10.40
N SER A 132 18.81 -4.68 9.81
CA SER A 132 19.06 -3.24 9.94
C SER A 132 17.93 -2.40 9.32
N LEU A 133 17.39 -2.82 8.18
CA LEU A 133 16.25 -2.18 7.53
C LEU A 133 14.97 -2.30 8.37
N LEU A 134 14.69 -3.49 8.91
CA LEU A 134 13.53 -3.73 9.78
C LEU A 134 13.62 -2.90 11.05
N GLU A 135 14.77 -2.89 11.74
CA GLU A 135 14.93 -2.11 12.98
C GLU A 135 14.78 -0.60 12.71
N SER A 136 15.33 -0.09 11.60
CA SER A 136 15.12 1.30 11.17
C SER A 136 13.63 1.64 10.97
N HIS A 137 12.86 0.72 10.40
CA HIS A 137 11.42 0.89 10.22
C HIS A 137 10.63 0.82 11.55
N LEU A 138 10.94 -0.17 12.39
CA LEU A 138 10.31 -0.35 13.71
C LEU A 138 10.59 0.84 14.64
N ALA A 139 11.83 1.34 14.67
CA ALA A 139 12.20 2.53 15.45
C ALA A 139 11.37 3.76 15.05
N PHE A 140 11.19 3.99 13.74
CA PHE A 140 10.35 5.07 13.23
C PHE A 140 8.86 4.90 13.60
N LEU A 141 8.32 3.69 13.47
CA LEU A 141 6.91 3.42 13.82
C LEU A 141 6.65 3.54 15.34
N ARG A 142 7.63 3.18 16.18
CA ARG A 142 7.58 3.34 17.63
C ARG A 142 7.66 4.79 18.07
N ASP A 143 8.54 5.59 17.46
CA ASP A 143 8.64 7.04 17.70
C ASP A 143 7.34 7.77 17.37
N LEU A 144 6.68 7.39 16.27
CA LEU A 144 5.34 7.89 15.92
C LEU A 144 4.19 7.36 16.78
N GLY A 145 4.43 6.39 17.66
CA GLY A 145 3.37 5.69 18.40
C GLY A 145 2.44 4.83 17.52
N ALA A 146 2.80 4.61 16.26
CA ALA A 146 2.06 3.76 15.32
C ALA A 146 2.23 2.26 15.62
N MET A 147 3.28 1.90 16.36
CA MET A 147 3.65 0.54 16.73
C MET A 147 4.22 0.51 18.15
N LYS A 148 4.07 -0.62 18.85
CA LYS A 148 4.69 -0.90 20.15
C LYS A 148 5.96 -1.72 19.92
#